data_AF-K9S780-F1
#
_entry.id   AF-K9S780-F1
#
_cell.length_a   1.000
_cell.length_b   1.000
_cell.length_c   1.000
_cell.angle_alpha   90.00
_cell.angle_beta   90.00
_cell.angle_gamma   90.00
#
_symmetry.space_group_name_H-M   'P 1'
#
loop_
_entity.id
_entity.type
_entity.pdbx_description
1 polymer ?
#
loop_
_entity_poly.entity_id
_entity_poly.type
_entity_poly.pdbx_seq_one_letter_code
_entity_poly.pdbx_strand_id
1 'polypeptide(L)'
;MRRQTVALGASLGCVFAVLGILFSSQQPTPQTTARADSQPAASALTPAQQQLLEASGLAIALPTYVPRGFVLEKVITEASRQARVGGVSYALLYRYYDSSTDQDFCFAIEATNGGIGGIPTGEESFAIDSPTFGESTLEYGIYGAAQGPTYISNWLGEETGPFYRFVGADVLPSLSRCENIPAQTAIQVLESLTYQN
;
A
#
# COMPACT_ATOMS: atom_id res chain seq x y z
N MET A 1 -70.07 -16.90 -14.82
CA MET A 1 -70.73 -16.14 -15.92
C MET A 1 -69.71 -15.16 -16.48
N ARG A 2 -69.08 -15.46 -17.63
CA ARG A 2 -69.35 -14.84 -18.94
C ARG A 2 -69.34 -13.29 -18.89
N ARG A 3 -68.35 -12.65 -19.52
CA ARG A 3 -68.38 -12.25 -20.95
C ARG A 3 -67.01 -11.77 -21.43
N GLN A 4 -66.66 -12.28 -22.60
CA GLN A 4 -65.62 -11.83 -23.53
C GLN A 4 -66.01 -10.47 -24.14
N THR A 5 -65.06 -9.64 -24.58
CA THR A 5 -65.14 -9.02 -25.92
C THR A 5 -63.76 -8.64 -26.45
N VAL A 6 -63.61 -8.85 -27.76
CA VAL A 6 -62.45 -8.75 -28.63
C VAL A 6 -62.53 -7.45 -29.45
N ALA A 7 -61.39 -6.88 -29.85
CA ALA A 7 -61.19 -6.11 -31.09
C ALA A 7 -59.68 -6.06 -31.35
N LEU A 8 -59.06 -6.76 -32.32
CA LEU A 8 -59.10 -6.62 -33.79
C LEU A 8 -58.96 -5.17 -34.29
N GLY A 9 -57.73 -4.81 -34.63
CA GLY A 9 -57.38 -3.66 -35.46
C GLY A 9 -56.17 -4.03 -36.33
N ALA A 10 -56.43 -4.42 -37.57
CA ALA A 10 -55.44 -4.62 -38.61
C ALA A 10 -55.23 -3.28 -39.36
N SER A 11 -53.99 -2.93 -39.68
CA SER A 11 -53.71 -2.19 -40.93
C SER A 11 -52.22 -2.05 -41.23
N LEU A 12 -51.93 -2.38 -42.49
CA LEU A 12 -50.97 -1.79 -43.42
C LEU A 12 -49.48 -1.80 -43.06
N GLY A 13 -48.76 -2.58 -43.88
CA GLY A 13 -47.33 -2.51 -43.98
C GLY A 13 -46.82 -1.24 -44.63
N CYS A 14 -45.56 -0.93 -44.30
CA CYS A 14 -44.64 -0.25 -45.19
C CYS A 14 -43.40 -1.13 -45.30
N VAL A 15 -43.14 -1.59 -46.53
CA VAL A 15 -41.85 -2.11 -46.94
C VAL A 15 -40.88 -0.93 -46.90
N PHE A 16 -39.93 -0.94 -45.97
CA PHE A 16 -38.74 -0.10 -46.04
C PHE A 16 -37.55 -0.99 -46.40
N ALA A 17 -37.14 -0.86 -47.65
CA ALA A 17 -35.91 -1.38 -48.17
C ALA A 17 -34.76 -0.42 -47.79
N VAL A 18 -33.64 -1.02 -47.35
CA VAL A 18 -32.26 -0.58 -47.60
C VAL A 18 -31.80 0.73 -46.94
N LEU A 19 -30.87 0.61 -45.99
CA LEU A 19 -29.46 1.01 -46.16
C LEU A 19 -28.69 0.64 -44.88
N GLY A 20 -27.93 -0.46 -44.91
CA GLY A 20 -27.01 -0.80 -43.84
C GLY A 20 -25.84 0.17 -43.83
N ILE A 21 -25.93 1.23 -43.03
CA ILE A 21 -24.76 2.00 -42.65
C ILE A 21 -24.15 1.28 -41.45
N LEU A 22 -23.03 0.62 -41.67
CA LEU A 22 -22.12 0.20 -40.60
C LEU A 22 -21.57 1.45 -39.93
N PHE A 23 -22.36 2.08 -39.07
CA PHE A 23 -21.83 2.99 -38.07
C PHE A 23 -21.09 2.11 -37.06
N SER A 24 -19.77 1.99 -37.26
CA SER A 24 -18.89 1.65 -36.16
C SER A 24 -19.05 2.74 -35.10
N SER A 25 -19.96 2.52 -34.15
CA SER A 25 -19.95 3.20 -32.87
C SER A 25 -18.66 2.81 -32.15
N GLN A 26 -17.57 3.50 -32.48
CA GLN A 26 -16.42 3.60 -31.59
C GLN A 26 -16.93 4.32 -30.35
N GLN A 27 -17.45 3.54 -29.42
CA GLN A 27 -17.72 3.99 -28.07
C GLN A 27 -16.37 4.50 -27.53
N PRO A 28 -16.23 5.79 -27.21
CA PRO A 28 -15.00 6.27 -26.60
C PRO A 28 -14.86 5.50 -25.29
N THR A 29 -13.91 4.57 -25.26
CA THR A 29 -13.49 3.92 -24.03
C THR A 29 -13.13 5.05 -23.07
N PRO A 30 -13.75 5.12 -21.87
CA PRO A 30 -13.26 6.01 -20.84
C PRO A 30 -11.81 5.61 -20.59
N GLN A 31 -10.89 6.48 -21.03
CA GLN A 31 -9.48 6.34 -20.73
C GLN A 31 -9.35 6.52 -19.22
N THR A 32 -9.31 5.40 -18.52
CA THR A 32 -8.86 5.26 -17.15
C THR A 32 -7.62 6.12 -16.97
N THR A 33 -7.80 7.28 -16.35
CA THR A 33 -6.75 8.21 -15.94
C THR A 33 -6.11 7.63 -14.68
N ALA A 34 -5.47 6.47 -14.81
CA ALA A 34 -4.71 5.84 -13.74
C ALA A 34 -3.35 5.47 -14.31
N ARG A 35 -2.43 6.44 -14.36
CA ARG A 35 -0.97 6.25 -14.48
C ARG A 35 -0.32 7.62 -14.68
N ALA A 36 -0.10 8.33 -13.58
CA ALA A 36 0.82 9.46 -13.63
C ALA A 36 1.43 9.85 -12.27
N ASP A 37 1.41 9.04 -11.21
CA ASP A 37 1.92 9.47 -9.89
C ASP A 37 3.04 8.61 -9.29
N SER A 38 3.58 7.65 -10.04
CA SER A 38 4.75 6.88 -9.61
C SER A 38 6.04 7.56 -10.09
N GLN A 39 6.84 8.07 -9.16
CA GLN A 39 8.18 8.55 -9.45
C GLN A 39 9.16 7.36 -9.34
N PRO A 40 10.05 7.12 -10.32
CA PRO A 40 11.04 6.06 -10.21
C PRO A 40 11.91 6.30 -8.96
N ALA A 41 11.85 5.33 -8.04
CA ALA A 41 12.64 5.15 -6.82
C ALA A 41 13.44 6.39 -6.35
N ALA A 42 12.76 7.32 -5.66
CA ALA A 42 13.41 8.20 -4.68
C ALA A 42 13.86 7.43 -3.41
N SER A 43 13.87 6.10 -3.45
CA SER A 43 14.35 5.18 -2.41
C SER A 43 15.87 4.95 -2.45
N ALA A 44 16.63 5.78 -3.15
CA ALA A 44 18.08 5.63 -3.25
C ALA A 44 18.73 5.86 -1.88
N LEU A 45 19.18 4.78 -1.26
CA LEU A 45 20.03 4.81 -0.09
C LEU A 45 21.29 5.61 -0.40
N THR A 46 21.66 6.53 0.48
CA THR A 46 23.01 7.11 0.46
C THR A 46 24.05 6.03 0.74
N PRO A 47 25.30 6.16 0.28
CA PRO A 47 26.34 5.16 0.57
C PRO A 47 26.51 4.87 2.07
N ALA A 48 26.34 5.88 2.92
CA ALA A 48 26.39 5.70 4.37
C ALA A 48 25.21 4.88 4.91
N GLN A 49 23.99 5.12 4.40
CA GLN A 49 22.80 4.33 4.77
C GLN A 49 22.92 2.88 4.26
N GLN A 50 23.44 2.68 3.05
CA GLN A 50 23.72 1.37 2.49
C GLN A 50 24.71 0.60 3.39
N GLN A 51 25.85 1.20 3.71
CA GLN A 51 26.86 0.57 4.57
C GLN A 51 26.31 0.23 5.96
N LEU A 52 25.44 1.10 6.52
CA LEU A 52 24.79 0.86 7.80
C LEU A 52 23.85 -0.35 7.76
N LEU A 53 23.05 -0.49 6.70
CA LEU A 53 22.14 -1.62 6.51
C LEU A 53 22.90 -2.92 6.26
N GLU A 54 23.94 -2.90 5.42
CA GLU A 54 24.79 -4.07 5.16
C GLU A 54 25.46 -4.58 6.44
N ALA A 55 25.91 -3.66 7.31
CA ALA A 55 26.50 -4.00 8.60
C ALA A 55 25.51 -4.69 9.57
N SER A 56 24.20 -4.60 9.33
CA SER A 56 23.19 -5.33 10.12
C SER A 56 23.18 -6.83 9.81
N GLY A 57 23.67 -7.24 8.64
CA GLY A 57 23.61 -8.63 8.17
C GLY A 57 22.20 -9.13 7.85
N LEU A 58 21.19 -8.25 7.86
CA LEU A 58 19.84 -8.55 7.38
C LEU A 58 19.76 -8.38 5.87
N ALA A 59 18.98 -9.22 5.20
CA ALA A 59 18.60 -8.94 3.83
C ALA A 59 17.83 -7.61 3.79
N ILE A 60 18.15 -6.76 2.83
CA ILE A 60 17.57 -5.42 2.72
C ILE A 60 16.38 -5.51 1.77
N ALA A 61 15.18 -5.23 2.27
CA ALA A 61 13.99 -5.01 1.45
C ALA A 61 13.69 -3.52 1.33
N LEU A 62 13.50 -3.05 0.09
CA LEU A 62 13.10 -1.68 -0.24
C LEU A 62 11.81 -1.70 -1.06
N PRO A 63 10.92 -0.71 -0.87
CA PRO A 63 9.77 -0.54 -1.74
C PRO A 63 10.22 -0.02 -3.11
N THR A 64 9.74 -0.66 -4.17
CA THR A 64 9.90 -0.16 -5.54
C THR A 64 8.90 0.95 -5.87
N TYR A 65 7.80 1.02 -5.12
CA TYR A 65 6.85 2.12 -5.14
C TYR A 65 7.00 2.98 -3.86
N VAL A 66 7.43 4.22 -4.04
CA VAL A 66 7.39 5.25 -2.99
C VAL A 66 6.41 6.32 -3.43
N PRO A 67 5.44 6.73 -2.59
CA PRO A 67 4.45 7.72 -2.99
C PRO A 67 5.12 9.04 -3.39
N ARG A 68 4.53 9.78 -4.33
CA ARG A 68 5.11 11.04 -4.81
C ARG A 68 5.38 11.99 -3.63
N GLY A 69 6.55 12.63 -3.66
CA GLY A 69 6.96 13.62 -2.66
C GLY A 69 7.61 13.02 -1.42
N PHE A 70 7.44 11.70 -1.18
CA PHE A 70 8.14 11.03 -0.09
C PHE A 70 9.62 10.85 -0.42
N VAL A 71 10.45 11.04 0.60
CA VAL A 71 11.88 10.77 0.59
C VAL A 71 12.24 9.83 1.72
N LEU A 72 13.25 8.99 1.52
CA LEU A 72 13.86 8.23 2.61
C LEU A 72 14.66 9.20 3.50
N GLU A 73 14.06 9.62 4.61
CA GLU A 73 14.64 10.62 5.51
C GLU A 73 15.72 9.98 6.39
N LYS A 74 15.46 8.78 6.92
CA LYS A 74 16.29 8.18 7.95
C LYS A 74 16.34 6.66 7.85
N VAL A 75 17.50 6.11 8.17
CA VAL A 75 17.70 4.70 8.44
C VAL A 75 18.10 4.55 9.89
N ILE A 76 17.42 3.67 10.62
CA ILE A 76 17.72 3.31 12.00
C ILE A 76 18.07 1.84 12.00
N THR A 77 19.16 1.47 12.67
CA THR A 77 19.51 0.07 12.95
C THR A 77 19.61 -0.13 14.45
N GLU A 78 19.10 -1.25 14.94
CA GLU A 78 19.15 -1.61 16.35
C GLU A 78 19.64 -3.06 16.46
N ALA A 79 20.46 -3.35 17.46
CA ALA A 79 20.95 -4.69 17.74
C ALA A 79 20.67 -5.10 19.18
N SER A 80 20.43 -6.39 19.41
CA SER A 80 20.37 -7.01 20.73
C SER A 80 19.25 -6.46 21.63
N ARG A 81 19.35 -6.62 22.96
CA ARG A 81 18.33 -6.38 24.01
C ARG A 81 17.66 -4.99 24.00
N GLN A 82 18.11 -4.07 23.16
CA GLN A 82 17.53 -2.74 22.97
C GLN A 82 16.55 -2.68 21.80
N ALA A 83 16.58 -3.66 20.89
CA ALA A 83 15.67 -3.73 19.76
C ALA A 83 14.25 -4.01 20.25
N ARG A 84 13.29 -3.16 19.81
CA ARG A 84 11.86 -3.31 20.16
C ARG A 84 11.30 -4.68 19.78
N VAL A 85 11.79 -5.17 18.65
CA VAL A 85 11.61 -6.52 18.13
C VAL A 85 12.96 -7.18 18.29
N GLY A 86 13.06 -8.28 19.05
CA GLY A 86 14.36 -8.81 19.49
C GLY A 86 15.37 -9.08 18.36
N GLY A 87 16.62 -9.38 18.68
CA GLY A 87 17.63 -9.65 17.65
C GLY A 87 18.18 -8.37 16.99
N VAL A 88 18.42 -8.42 15.69
CA VAL A 88 18.85 -7.26 14.88
C VAL A 88 17.65 -6.75 14.10
N SER A 89 17.52 -5.43 14.00
CA SER A 89 16.46 -4.80 13.24
C SER A 89 16.94 -3.55 12.52
N TYR A 90 16.19 -3.15 11.50
CA TYR A 90 16.31 -1.83 10.90
C TYR A 90 14.94 -1.21 10.63
N ALA A 91 14.87 0.11 10.54
CA ALA A 91 13.69 0.84 10.10
C ALA A 91 14.10 1.89 9.05
N LEU A 92 13.34 1.91 7.95
CA LEU A 92 13.47 2.86 6.85
C LEU A 92 12.32 3.86 6.96
N LEU A 93 12.62 5.11 7.30
CA LEU A 93 11.61 6.14 7.54
C LEU A 93 11.45 7.02 6.31
N TYR A 94 10.22 7.07 5.81
CA TYR A 94 9.84 7.90 4.68
C TYR A 94 8.97 9.06 5.16
N ARG A 95 9.26 10.26 4.66
CA ARG A 95 8.54 11.48 5.03
C ARG A 95 8.21 12.32 3.80
N TYR A 96 7.06 12.95 3.84
CA TYR A 96 6.61 13.98 2.91
C TYR A 96 5.99 15.12 3.71
N TYR A 97 6.34 16.35 3.35
CA TYR A 97 5.72 17.55 3.91
C TYR A 97 4.79 18.18 2.88
N ASP A 98 3.51 18.28 3.21
CA ASP A 98 2.51 18.95 2.38
C ASP A 98 2.40 20.43 2.76
N SER A 99 3.03 21.28 1.94
CA SER A 99 2.99 22.73 2.13
C SER A 99 1.59 23.36 2.03
N SER A 100 0.59 22.66 1.47
CA SER A 100 -0.77 23.18 1.34
C SER A 100 -1.59 22.99 2.62
N THR A 101 -1.28 21.96 3.42
CA THR A 101 -1.96 21.66 4.68
C THR A 101 -1.09 21.90 5.91
N ASP A 102 0.20 22.23 5.75
CA ASP A 102 1.18 22.36 6.84
C ASP A 102 1.27 21.07 7.68
N GLN A 103 1.25 19.93 7.01
CA GLN A 103 1.28 18.60 7.63
C GLN A 103 2.42 17.74 7.11
N ASP A 104 3.01 16.96 8.00
CA ASP A 104 3.93 15.89 7.67
C ASP A 104 3.19 14.57 7.54
N PHE A 105 3.46 13.81 6.49
CA PHE A 105 3.01 12.44 6.32
C PHE A 105 4.21 11.52 6.40
N CYS A 106 4.12 10.46 7.21
CA CYS A 106 5.24 9.57 7.44
C CYS A 106 4.80 8.11 7.53
N PHE A 107 5.72 7.23 7.13
CA PHE A 107 5.62 5.80 7.41
C PHE A 107 7.03 5.21 7.52
N ALA A 108 7.12 3.98 8.01
CA ALA A 108 8.35 3.21 7.98
C ALA A 108 8.14 1.79 7.49
N ILE A 109 9.22 1.23 6.96
CA ILE A 109 9.38 -0.22 6.76
C ILE A 109 10.34 -0.71 7.82
N GLU A 110 9.86 -1.56 8.72
CA GLU A 110 10.66 -2.19 9.77
C GLU A 110 11.01 -3.61 9.37
N ALA A 111 12.25 -4.02 9.64
CA ALA A 111 12.74 -5.37 9.41
C ALA A 111 13.39 -5.94 10.68
N THR A 112 13.30 -7.24 10.90
CA THR A 112 13.95 -7.92 12.03
C THR A 112 14.25 -9.39 11.74
N ASN A 113 15.29 -9.96 12.36
CA ASN A 113 15.50 -11.42 12.43
C ASN A 113 15.16 -12.01 13.81
N GLY A 114 14.49 -11.24 14.66
CA GLY A 114 14.08 -11.65 16.00
C GLY A 114 12.87 -12.54 16.04
N GLY A 115 12.49 -12.90 17.27
CA GLY A 115 11.18 -13.47 17.54
C GLY A 115 10.09 -12.44 17.24
N ILE A 116 9.29 -12.72 16.22
CA ILE A 116 8.12 -11.92 15.88
C ILE A 116 6.89 -12.44 16.64
N GLY A 117 6.15 -11.52 17.24
CA GLY A 117 4.80 -11.78 17.72
C GLY A 117 3.77 -11.34 16.67
N GLY A 118 2.53 -11.80 16.80
CA GLY A 118 1.41 -11.24 16.05
C GLY A 118 1.03 -9.85 16.58
N ILE A 119 0.36 -9.07 15.74
CA ILE A 119 -0.37 -7.87 16.16
C ILE A 119 -1.84 -8.24 16.43
N PRO A 120 -2.53 -7.56 17.37
CA PRO A 120 -3.97 -7.71 17.50
C PRO A 120 -4.66 -7.23 16.21
N THR A 121 -5.76 -7.87 15.84
CA THR A 121 -6.63 -7.40 14.75
C THR A 121 -7.15 -5.99 15.07
N GLY A 122 -7.12 -5.13 14.05
CA GLY A 122 -7.58 -3.76 14.15
C GLY A 122 -9.08 -3.59 14.09
N GLU A 123 -9.49 -2.33 14.03
CA GLU A 123 -10.85 -1.92 13.71
C GLU A 123 -11.18 -2.23 12.23
N GLU A 124 -10.18 -2.08 11.36
CA GLU A 124 -10.24 -2.46 9.95
C GLU A 124 -9.00 -3.27 9.57
N SER A 125 -9.19 -4.24 8.67
CA SER A 125 -8.12 -5.11 8.16
C SER A 125 -8.18 -5.13 6.63
N PHE A 126 -7.04 -4.92 6.00
CA PHE A 126 -6.90 -4.91 4.55
C PHE A 126 -5.93 -6.01 4.13
N ALA A 127 -6.31 -6.83 3.16
CA ALA A 127 -5.42 -7.84 2.61
C ALA A 127 -4.23 -7.21 1.88
N ILE A 128 -3.07 -7.83 1.99
CA ILE A 128 -1.85 -7.49 1.26
C ILE A 128 -1.43 -8.74 0.49
N ASP A 129 -1.09 -8.60 -0.79
CA ASP A 129 -0.50 -9.67 -1.59
C ASP A 129 0.86 -9.21 -2.15
N SER A 130 1.93 -9.50 -1.41
CA SER A 130 3.28 -9.14 -1.82
C SER A 130 3.85 -10.20 -2.76
N PRO A 131 4.23 -9.87 -4.00
CA PRO A 131 4.85 -10.84 -4.91
C PRO A 131 6.17 -11.42 -4.39
N THR A 132 6.86 -10.69 -3.51
CA THR A 132 8.14 -11.12 -2.91
C THR A 132 7.92 -11.89 -1.60
N PHE A 133 6.94 -11.48 -0.79
CA PHE A 133 6.81 -11.94 0.61
C PHE A 133 5.51 -12.68 0.93
N GLY A 134 4.63 -12.87 -0.05
CA GLY A 134 3.34 -13.55 0.10
C GLY A 134 2.25 -12.69 0.74
N GLU A 135 1.23 -13.38 1.25
CA GLU A 135 0.04 -12.77 1.84
C GLU A 135 0.28 -12.24 3.26
N SER A 136 -0.35 -11.12 3.59
CA SER A 136 -0.38 -10.55 4.94
C SER A 136 -1.62 -9.65 5.10
N THR A 137 -1.70 -8.91 6.20
CA THR A 137 -2.75 -7.90 6.41
C THR A 137 -2.18 -6.58 6.92
N LEU A 138 -2.80 -5.48 6.50
CA LEU A 138 -2.63 -4.15 7.07
C LEU A 138 -3.77 -3.91 8.05
N GLU A 139 -3.46 -3.63 9.30
CA GLU A 139 -4.45 -3.40 10.33
C GLU A 139 -4.51 -1.91 10.69
N TYR A 140 -5.72 -1.36 10.82
CA TYR A 140 -5.97 0.00 11.29
C TYR A 140 -6.49 -0.02 12.72
N GLY A 141 -5.87 0.75 13.61
CA GLY A 141 -6.19 0.75 15.04
C GLY A 141 -5.11 1.41 15.87
N ILE A 142 -5.16 1.24 17.19
CA ILE A 142 -4.18 1.84 18.11
C ILE A 142 -3.09 0.80 18.43
N TYR A 143 -1.86 1.08 18.03
CA TYR A 143 -0.74 0.14 18.16
C TYR A 143 0.50 0.76 18.81
N GLY A 144 1.22 -0.06 19.57
CA GLY A 144 2.50 0.33 20.17
C GLY A 144 2.35 1.54 21.10
N ALA A 145 3.00 2.64 20.74
CA ALA A 145 2.99 3.89 21.51
C ALA A 145 2.09 4.98 20.88
N ALA A 146 1.36 4.67 19.81
CA ALA A 146 0.54 5.64 19.11
C ALA A 146 -0.59 6.18 20.00
N GLN A 147 -0.82 7.49 19.96
CA GLN A 147 -1.90 8.15 20.71
C GLN A 147 -3.24 8.12 19.97
N GLY A 148 -3.23 7.83 18.67
CA GLY A 148 -4.41 7.71 17.83
C GLY A 148 -4.33 6.53 16.86
N PRO A 149 -5.40 6.27 16.11
CA PRO A 149 -5.42 5.20 15.12
C PRO A 149 -4.34 5.37 14.04
N THR A 150 -3.72 4.26 13.67
CA THR A 150 -2.65 4.17 12.69
C THR A 150 -2.67 2.83 11.98
N TYR A 151 -1.86 2.69 10.95
CA TYR A 151 -1.68 1.44 10.22
C TYR A 151 -0.45 0.70 10.72
N ILE A 152 -0.58 -0.60 10.92
CA ILE A 152 0.56 -1.51 11.11
C ILE A 152 0.25 -2.80 10.36
N SER A 153 1.22 -3.34 9.62
CA SER A 153 0.99 -4.64 8.98
C SER A 153 1.40 -5.78 9.89
N ASN A 154 0.75 -6.94 9.70
CA ASN A 154 1.34 -8.20 10.13
C ASN A 154 2.70 -8.38 9.44
N TRP A 155 3.54 -9.21 10.05
CA TRP A 155 4.85 -9.53 9.52
C TRP A 155 4.73 -10.23 8.17
N LEU A 156 5.48 -9.74 7.20
CA LEU A 156 5.76 -10.37 5.92
C LEU A 156 7.12 -11.08 6.00
N GLY A 157 7.33 -12.12 5.19
CA GLY A 157 8.59 -12.86 5.14
C GLY A 157 8.40 -14.36 5.31
N GLU A 158 9.48 -15.11 5.11
CA GLU A 158 9.48 -16.57 5.29
C GLU A 158 9.52 -16.95 6.77
N GLU A 159 9.24 -18.21 7.09
CA GLU A 159 9.19 -18.73 8.47
C GLU A 159 10.47 -18.50 9.29
N THR A 160 11.62 -18.34 8.63
CA THR A 160 12.93 -18.17 9.28
C THR A 160 13.45 -16.73 9.27
N GLY A 161 12.69 -15.80 8.71
CA GLY A 161 13.04 -14.39 8.58
C GLY A 161 14.15 -14.12 7.54
N PRO A 162 14.57 -12.85 7.40
CA PRO A 162 14.07 -11.69 8.12
C PRO A 162 12.60 -11.39 7.82
N PHE A 163 11.95 -10.78 8.80
CA PHE A 163 10.55 -10.38 8.75
C PHE A 163 10.44 -8.89 8.53
N TYR A 164 9.44 -8.46 7.77
CA TYR A 164 9.22 -7.07 7.38
C TYR A 164 7.80 -6.62 7.74
N ARG A 165 7.61 -5.35 8.07
CA ARG A 165 6.27 -4.78 8.20
C ARG A 165 6.21 -3.30 7.90
N PHE A 166 5.02 -2.84 7.58
CA PHE A 166 4.69 -1.42 7.52
C PHE A 166 4.37 -0.90 8.91
N VAL A 167 4.83 0.32 9.17
CA VAL A 167 4.60 1.03 10.42
C VAL A 167 4.14 2.46 10.11
N GLY A 168 2.92 2.79 10.51
CA GLY A 168 2.31 4.10 10.31
C GLY A 168 2.72 5.13 11.35
N ALA A 169 2.05 6.28 11.31
CA ALA A 169 2.33 7.43 12.16
C ALA A 169 2.28 7.09 13.66
N ASP A 170 3.13 7.74 14.44
CA ASP A 170 3.17 7.70 15.91
C ASP A 170 3.48 6.32 16.56
N VAL A 171 3.60 5.23 15.79
CA VAL A 171 4.00 3.91 16.33
C VAL A 171 5.46 3.92 16.83
N LEU A 172 6.34 4.61 16.07
CA LEU A 172 7.73 4.85 16.44
C LEU A 172 7.91 6.30 16.89
N PRO A 173 8.79 6.60 17.87
CA PRO A 173 9.05 7.98 18.28
C PRO A 173 9.52 8.87 17.13
N SER A 174 10.22 8.32 16.14
CA SER A 174 10.67 9.06 14.96
C SER A 174 9.56 9.31 13.93
N LEU A 175 8.36 8.75 14.13
CA LEU A 175 7.15 8.98 13.33
C LEU A 175 6.11 9.82 14.10
N SER A 176 6.48 10.39 15.26
CA SER A 176 5.59 11.24 16.04
C SER A 176 5.26 12.53 15.29
N ARG A 177 4.03 13.04 15.47
CA ARG A 177 3.53 14.27 14.81
C ARG A 177 3.41 14.19 13.29
N CYS A 178 3.42 12.99 12.73
CA CYS A 178 3.05 12.76 11.35
C CYS A 178 1.59 12.32 11.24
N GLU A 179 1.00 12.52 10.07
CA GLU A 179 -0.25 11.93 9.65
C GLU A 179 0.00 10.60 8.92
N ASN A 180 -1.00 9.72 8.96
CA ASN A 180 -0.97 8.48 8.20
C ASN A 180 -1.13 8.75 6.69
N ILE A 181 -0.49 7.93 5.87
CA ILE A 181 -0.83 7.83 4.44
C ILE A 181 -2.15 7.05 4.26
N PRO A 182 -2.86 7.21 3.13
CA PRO A 182 -4.06 6.43 2.84
C PRO A 182 -3.78 4.92 2.84
N ALA A 183 -4.73 4.10 3.32
CA ALA A 183 -4.60 2.63 3.37
C ALA A 183 -4.15 2.03 2.03
N GLN A 184 -4.79 2.43 0.93
CA GLN A 184 -4.44 1.91 -0.40
C GLN A 184 -3.00 2.23 -0.80
N THR A 185 -2.47 3.37 -0.37
CA THR A 185 -1.08 3.76 -0.59
C THR A 185 -0.13 2.91 0.25
N ALA A 186 -0.47 2.63 1.51
CA ALA A 186 0.30 1.73 2.37
C ALA A 186 0.36 0.29 1.81
N ILE A 187 -0.77 -0.22 1.30
CA ILE A 187 -0.85 -1.52 0.62
C ILE A 187 0.09 -1.52 -0.61
N GLN A 188 0.02 -0.50 -1.47
CA GLN A 188 0.91 -0.41 -2.64
C GLN A 188 2.39 -0.37 -2.25
N VAL A 189 2.76 0.31 -1.16
CA VAL A 189 4.13 0.30 -0.64
C VAL A 189 4.54 -1.13 -0.26
N LEU A 190 3.73 -1.82 0.54
CA LEU A 190 3.99 -3.19 1.00
C LEU A 190 4.08 -4.21 -0.14
N GLU A 191 3.15 -4.16 -1.08
CA GLU A 191 3.12 -5.05 -2.25
C GLU A 191 4.28 -4.75 -3.21
N SER A 192 4.89 -3.58 -3.13
CA SER A 192 6.05 -3.20 -3.94
C SER A 192 7.40 -3.56 -3.31
N LEU A 193 7.41 -4.11 -2.09
CA LEU A 193 8.66 -4.49 -1.41
C LEU A 193 9.38 -5.58 -2.20
N THR A 194 10.67 -5.38 -2.39
CA THR A 194 11.56 -6.37 -3.01
C THR A 194 12.93 -6.34 -2.34
N TYR A 195 13.66 -7.44 -2.44
CA TYR A 195 15.04 -7.49 -2.00
C TYR A 195 15.91 -6.56 -2.86
N GLN A 196 16.76 -5.78 -2.20
CA GLN A 196 17.84 -5.07 -2.86
C GLN A 196 18.96 -6.07 -3.14
N ASN A 197 19.36 -6.17 -4.40
CA ASN A 197 20.51 -6.98 -4.85
C ASN A 197 21.81 -6.17 -4.79
#